data_AF-A0A9P6ZYS0-F1
#
_entry.id   AF-A0A9P6ZYS0-F1
#
_cell.length_a   1.000
_cell.length_b   1.000
_cell.length_c   1.000
_cell.angle_alpha   90.00
_cell.angle_beta   90.00
_cell.angle_gamma   90.00
#
_symmetry.space_group_name_H-M   'P 1'
#
loop_
_entity.id
_entity.type
_entity.pdbx_description
1 polymer ?
#
loop_
_entity_poly.entity_id
_entity_poly.type
_entity_poly.pdbx_seq_one_letter_code
_entity_poly.pdbx_strand_id
1 'polypeptide(L)'
;MLTPYLLDSTVVPSAGTSGVDALQWASPIFKLCATTHTSVIINQIPFMTPSEHLLLKAVEETTREVCRVTTKMWAVGVMSGLDTLFLIEPNGEHNVAQIMDDWKQDIQKLMSWLDWSIWIKCRPACGPEEMCYLPTWPVNDPRPRHPRLPLWDPRNTMDALEEVDYLADRVGHPSEGSAIADAFGFIGTPTEEWRKPQPKCIRRLSPYGF
;
A
#
# COMPACT_ATOMS: atom_id res chain seq x y z
N MET A 1 -9.12 1.23 -1.03
CA MET A 1 -8.73 2.27 -2.00
C MET A 1 -8.22 1.56 -3.25
N LEU A 2 -9.03 1.49 -4.30
CA LEU A 2 -8.58 1.04 -5.63
C LEU A 2 -8.15 2.19 -6.54
N THR A 3 -8.30 3.43 -6.06
CA THR A 3 -7.98 4.67 -6.77
C THR A 3 -6.66 4.65 -7.55
N PRO A 4 -5.51 4.17 -7.00
CA PRO A 4 -4.26 4.14 -7.76
C PRO A 4 -4.24 3.09 -8.89
N TYR A 5 -5.21 2.18 -8.94
CA TYR A 5 -5.32 1.11 -9.93
C TYR A 5 -6.45 1.35 -10.93
N LEU A 6 -7.17 2.47 -10.82
CA LEU A 6 -8.18 2.86 -11.80
C LEU A 6 -7.48 3.29 -13.08
N LEU A 7 -7.81 2.65 -14.19
CA LEU A 7 -7.25 2.97 -15.51
C LEU A 7 -8.19 3.92 -16.25
N ASP A 8 -7.64 4.99 -16.83
CA ASP A 8 -8.39 5.94 -17.67
C ASP A 8 -9.07 5.26 -18.87
N SER A 9 -8.51 4.14 -19.34
CA SER A 9 -9.07 3.34 -20.44
C SER A 9 -10.20 2.40 -20.02
N THR A 10 -10.58 2.37 -18.75
CA THR A 10 -11.66 1.49 -18.27
C THR A 10 -13.01 2.01 -18.74
N VAL A 11 -13.67 1.25 -19.62
CA VAL A 11 -15.02 1.56 -20.07
C VAL A 11 -16.01 0.83 -19.19
N VAL A 12 -16.78 1.58 -18.40
CA VAL A 12 -17.87 1.03 -17.61
C VAL A 12 -19.08 0.79 -18.51
N PRO A 13 -19.72 -0.40 -18.47
CA PRO A 13 -20.89 -0.68 -19.28
C PRO A 13 -22.08 0.24 -18.94
N SER A 14 -22.85 0.61 -19.96
CA SER A 14 -24.15 1.27 -19.78
C SER A 14 -25.14 0.33 -19.07
N ALA A 15 -26.05 0.90 -18.28
CA ALA A 15 -27.07 0.17 -17.54
C ALA A 15 -27.88 -0.75 -18.46
N GLY A 16 -27.78 -2.07 -18.23
CA GLY A 16 -28.48 -3.09 -19.04
C GLY A 16 -27.71 -4.39 -19.25
N THR A 17 -26.38 -4.39 -19.08
CA THR A 17 -25.58 -5.62 -19.09
C THR A 17 -25.87 -6.47 -17.85
N SER A 18 -26.82 -7.37 -17.99
CA SER A 18 -27.27 -8.31 -16.95
C SER A 18 -26.69 -9.69 -17.28
N GLY A 19 -25.92 -10.30 -16.37
CA GLY A 19 -25.36 -11.64 -16.58
C GLY A 19 -24.17 -11.98 -15.68
N VAL A 20 -23.69 -13.21 -15.79
CA VAL A 20 -22.53 -13.77 -15.03
C VAL A 20 -21.24 -12.95 -15.26
N ASP A 21 -21.18 -12.21 -16.37
CA ASP A 21 -20.05 -11.38 -16.80
C ASP A 21 -20.25 -9.86 -16.57
N ALA A 22 -21.25 -9.45 -15.79
CA ALA A 22 -21.53 -8.03 -15.56
C ALA A 22 -20.35 -7.23 -14.96
N LEU A 23 -19.39 -7.91 -14.31
CA LEU A 23 -18.20 -7.30 -13.70
C LEU A 23 -16.92 -7.47 -14.54
N GLN A 24 -16.98 -8.06 -15.74
CA GLN A 24 -15.78 -8.30 -16.57
C GLN A 24 -15.03 -7.02 -16.96
N TRP A 25 -15.75 -5.92 -17.08
CA TRP A 25 -15.17 -4.60 -17.36
C TRP A 25 -14.13 -4.17 -16.31
N ALA A 26 -14.23 -4.65 -15.07
CA ALA A 26 -13.29 -4.36 -13.99
C ALA A 26 -12.05 -5.30 -13.99
N SER A 27 -11.98 -6.27 -14.90
CA SER A 27 -10.85 -7.22 -15.01
C SER A 27 -9.48 -6.54 -15.19
N PRO A 28 -9.32 -5.48 -16.00
CA PRO A 28 -8.04 -4.77 -16.12
C PRO A 28 -7.56 -4.17 -14.77
N ILE A 29 -8.48 -3.63 -13.98
CA ILE A 29 -8.20 -3.04 -12.66
C ILE A 29 -7.80 -4.13 -11.67
N PHE A 30 -8.52 -5.25 -11.66
CA PHE A 30 -8.15 -6.43 -10.87
C PHE A 30 -6.73 -6.89 -11.21
N LYS A 31 -6.39 -7.03 -12.50
CA LYS A 31 -5.06 -7.47 -12.95
C LYS A 31 -3.97 -6.52 -12.49
N LEU A 32 -4.19 -5.22 -12.64
CA LEU A 32 -3.23 -4.21 -12.21
C LEU A 32 -3.03 -4.25 -10.69
N CYS A 33 -4.11 -4.28 -9.92
CA CYS A 33 -4.06 -4.41 -8.46
C CYS A 33 -3.26 -5.65 -8.05
N ALA A 34 -3.53 -6.80 -8.65
CA ALA A 34 -2.93 -8.08 -8.28
C ALA A 34 -1.43 -8.19 -8.59
N THR A 35 -0.93 -7.41 -9.55
CA THR A 35 0.44 -7.58 -10.10
C THR A 35 1.34 -6.37 -9.91
N THR A 36 0.80 -5.20 -9.52
CA THR A 36 1.58 -3.94 -9.42
C THR A 36 2.88 -4.13 -8.64
N HIS A 37 2.82 -4.81 -7.50
CA HIS A 37 3.96 -4.94 -6.59
C HIS A 37 4.94 -6.08 -6.96
N THR A 38 4.55 -7.00 -7.84
CA THR A 38 5.39 -8.16 -8.22
C THR A 38 5.84 -8.12 -9.68
N SER A 39 5.23 -7.28 -10.52
CA SER A 39 5.47 -7.19 -11.96
C SER A 39 6.96 -7.09 -12.36
N VAL A 40 7.75 -6.33 -11.61
CA VAL A 40 9.19 -6.14 -11.86
C VAL A 40 10.00 -7.37 -11.44
N ILE A 41 9.55 -8.05 -10.39
CA ILE A 41 10.23 -9.19 -9.76
C ILE A 41 10.04 -10.46 -10.59
N ILE A 42 8.91 -10.61 -11.30
CA ILE A 42 8.59 -11.77 -12.14
C ILE A 42 9.69 -12.06 -13.18
N ASN A 43 10.33 -11.03 -13.74
CA ASN A 43 11.40 -11.22 -14.73
C ASN A 43 12.67 -11.86 -14.13
N GLN A 44 12.80 -11.86 -12.80
CA GLN A 44 13.94 -12.42 -12.09
C GLN A 44 13.71 -13.89 -11.66
N ILE A 45 12.52 -14.45 -11.89
CA ILE A 45 12.16 -15.83 -11.51
C ILE A 45 13.24 -16.87 -11.88
N PRO A 46 13.86 -16.84 -13.08
CA PRO A 46 14.89 -17.83 -13.44
C PRO A 46 16.14 -17.83 -12.53
N PHE A 47 16.39 -16.73 -11.82
CA PHE A 47 17.54 -16.54 -10.96
C PHE A 47 17.20 -16.65 -9.46
N MET A 48 15.92 -16.88 -9.13
CA MET A 48 15.48 -16.98 -7.75
C MET A 48 15.84 -18.33 -7.13
N THR A 49 16.20 -18.28 -5.86
CA THR A 49 16.22 -19.44 -4.98
C THR A 49 14.79 -19.98 -4.78
N PRO A 50 14.63 -21.26 -4.38
CA PRO A 50 13.32 -21.82 -4.06
C PRO A 50 12.55 -21.03 -2.99
N SER A 51 13.26 -20.48 -2.00
CA SER A 51 12.67 -19.67 -0.94
C SER A 51 12.13 -18.33 -1.45
N GLU A 52 12.86 -17.64 -2.33
CA GLU A 52 12.41 -16.39 -2.96
C GLU A 52 11.19 -16.63 -3.84
N HIS A 53 11.19 -17.72 -4.62
CA HIS A 53 10.04 -18.10 -5.42
C HIS A 53 8.80 -18.42 -4.56
N LEU A 54 8.99 -19.10 -3.43
CA LEU A 54 7.90 -19.35 -2.47
C LEU A 54 7.32 -18.04 -1.91
N LEU A 55 8.19 -17.09 -1.53
CA LEU A 55 7.76 -15.78 -1.04
C LEU A 55 7.01 -14.99 -2.10
N LEU A 56 7.53 -14.93 -3.33
CA LEU A 56 6.86 -14.28 -4.46
C LEU A 56 5.47 -14.87 -4.67
N LYS A 57 5.37 -16.20 -4.74
CA LYS A 57 4.09 -16.89 -4.94
C LYS A 57 3.10 -16.59 -3.81
N ALA A 58 3.55 -16.59 -2.55
CA ALA A 58 2.71 -16.26 -1.41
C ALA A 58 2.17 -14.81 -1.49
N VAL A 59 3.02 -13.86 -1.89
CA VAL A 59 2.63 -12.47 -2.11
C VAL A 59 1.62 -12.35 -3.25
N GLU A 60 1.84 -13.02 -4.37
CA GLU A 60 0.93 -12.98 -5.53
C GLU A 60 -0.43 -13.59 -5.21
N GLU A 61 -0.47 -14.77 -4.57
CA GLU A 61 -1.73 -15.43 -4.20
C GLU A 61 -2.53 -14.58 -3.21
N THR A 62 -1.87 -14.02 -2.19
CA THR A 62 -2.51 -13.15 -1.20
C THR A 62 -3.03 -11.86 -1.84
N THR A 63 -2.19 -11.19 -2.62
CA THR A 63 -2.55 -9.92 -3.29
C THR A 63 -3.68 -10.15 -4.28
N ARG A 64 -3.65 -11.25 -5.03
CA ARG A 64 -4.71 -11.64 -5.96
C ARG A 64 -6.05 -11.80 -5.25
N GLU A 65 -6.10 -12.47 -4.09
CA GLU A 65 -7.35 -12.69 -3.37
C GLU A 65 -7.90 -11.39 -2.77
N VAL A 66 -7.03 -10.55 -2.20
CA VAL A 66 -7.40 -9.20 -1.72
C VAL A 66 -7.95 -8.35 -2.87
N CYS A 67 -7.25 -8.31 -4.00
CA CYS A 67 -7.66 -7.56 -5.18
C CYS A 67 -8.96 -8.10 -5.79
N ARG A 68 -9.18 -9.42 -5.78
CA ARG A 68 -10.41 -10.04 -6.27
C ARG A 68 -11.63 -9.54 -5.50
N VAL A 69 -11.57 -9.59 -4.17
CA VAL A 69 -12.68 -9.18 -3.30
C VAL A 69 -12.90 -7.67 -3.38
N THR A 70 -11.83 -6.87 -3.26
CA THR A 70 -11.95 -5.41 -3.30
C THR A 70 -12.44 -4.89 -4.65
N THR A 71 -11.95 -5.44 -5.76
CA THR A 71 -12.40 -5.06 -7.11
C THR A 71 -13.86 -5.45 -7.35
N LYS A 72 -14.29 -6.63 -6.89
CA LYS A 72 -15.70 -7.03 -6.93
C LYS A 72 -16.59 -6.03 -6.19
N MET A 73 -16.24 -5.71 -4.94
CA MET A 73 -17.02 -4.77 -4.12
C MET A 73 -17.13 -3.40 -4.79
N TRP A 74 -16.01 -2.86 -5.28
CA TRP A 74 -16.00 -1.59 -5.98
C TRP A 74 -16.82 -1.61 -7.27
N ALA A 75 -16.63 -2.62 -8.12
CA ALA A 75 -17.36 -2.73 -9.38
C ALA A 75 -18.87 -2.87 -9.18
N VAL A 76 -19.30 -3.61 -8.14
CA VAL A 76 -20.71 -3.67 -7.70
C VAL A 76 -21.20 -2.29 -7.25
N GLY A 77 -20.39 -1.55 -6.48
CA GLY A 77 -20.72 -0.20 -6.02
C GLY A 77 -20.89 0.79 -7.18
N VAL A 78 -19.97 0.76 -8.14
CA VAL A 78 -20.03 1.54 -9.39
C VAL A 78 -21.32 1.23 -10.14
N MET A 79 -21.60 -0.04 -10.42
CA MET A 79 -22.83 -0.47 -11.10
C MET A 79 -24.12 -0.13 -10.34
N SER A 80 -24.02 0.07 -9.02
CA SER A 80 -25.14 0.48 -8.16
C SER A 80 -25.25 2.00 -8.01
N GLY A 81 -24.51 2.78 -8.81
CA GLY A 81 -24.53 4.24 -8.77
C GLY A 81 -23.95 4.86 -7.49
N LEU A 82 -23.17 4.10 -6.71
CA LEU A 82 -22.55 4.60 -5.47
C LEU A 82 -21.23 5.35 -5.74
N ASP A 83 -20.68 5.23 -6.94
CA ASP A 83 -19.45 5.92 -7.33
C ASP A 83 -19.81 7.20 -8.11
N THR A 84 -19.37 8.35 -7.60
CA THR A 84 -19.64 9.65 -8.23
C THR A 84 -18.80 9.89 -9.48
N LEU A 85 -17.73 9.11 -9.69
CA LEU A 85 -16.84 9.27 -10.85
C LEU A 85 -17.47 8.69 -12.13
N PHE A 86 -18.39 7.73 -11.99
CA PHE A 86 -19.03 7.06 -13.12
C PHE A 86 -20.54 7.31 -13.08
N LEU A 87 -21.02 8.13 -14.01
CA LEU A 87 -22.46 8.40 -14.16
C LEU A 87 -23.13 7.18 -14.80
N ILE A 88 -23.64 6.28 -13.95
CA ILE A 88 -24.46 5.16 -14.37
C ILE A 88 -25.89 5.44 -13.92
N GLU A 89 -26.83 5.42 -14.87
CA GLU A 89 -28.24 5.47 -14.51
C GLU A 89 -28.64 4.12 -13.89
N PRO A 90 -29.01 4.09 -12.61
CA PRO A 90 -29.36 2.85 -11.95
C PRO A 90 -30.66 2.27 -12.53
N ASN A 91 -30.68 0.98 -12.85
CA ASN A 91 -31.92 0.27 -13.17
C ASN A 91 -32.71 -0.01 -11.88
N GLY A 92 -33.33 1.03 -11.31
CA GLY A 92 -34.19 0.94 -10.13
C GLY A 92 -33.57 1.47 -8.83
N GLU A 93 -34.34 1.38 -7.74
CA GLU A 93 -33.92 1.81 -6.41
C GLU A 93 -32.95 0.78 -5.81
N HIS A 94 -31.73 1.20 -5.49
CA HIS A 94 -30.72 0.32 -4.93
C HIS A 94 -30.87 0.20 -3.42
N ASN A 95 -30.96 -1.04 -2.93
CA ASN A 95 -30.93 -1.31 -1.50
C ASN A 95 -29.48 -1.21 -0.99
N VAL A 96 -29.06 0.00 -0.63
CA VAL A 96 -27.73 0.29 -0.08
C VAL A 96 -27.43 -0.57 1.15
N ALA A 97 -28.43 -0.86 1.99
CA ALA A 97 -28.26 -1.71 3.16
C ALA A 97 -27.87 -3.14 2.77
N GLN A 98 -28.52 -3.70 1.75
CA GLN A 98 -28.17 -5.04 1.24
C GLN A 98 -26.77 -5.07 0.64
N ILE A 99 -26.38 -4.06 -0.14
CA ILE A 99 -25.01 -3.98 -0.70
C ILE A 99 -23.97 -3.93 0.43
N MET A 100 -24.22 -3.15 1.49
CA MET A 100 -23.32 -3.05 2.64
C MET A 100 -23.24 -4.38 3.42
N ASP A 101 -24.35 -5.10 3.55
CA ASP A 101 -24.36 -6.43 4.17
C ASP A 101 -23.59 -7.45 3.33
N ASP A 102 -23.75 -7.45 2.00
CA ASP A 102 -23.00 -8.32 1.09
C ASP A 102 -21.50 -8.02 1.16
N TRP A 103 -21.12 -6.74 1.16
CA TRP A 103 -19.73 -6.31 1.33
C TRP A 103 -19.15 -6.74 2.67
N LYS A 104 -19.92 -6.62 3.75
CA LYS A 104 -19.51 -7.10 5.07
C LYS A 104 -19.25 -8.61 5.06
N GLN A 105 -20.12 -9.40 4.43
CA GLN A 105 -19.93 -10.84 4.30
C GLN A 105 -18.71 -11.19 3.45
N ASP A 106 -18.50 -10.51 2.33
CA ASP A 106 -17.33 -10.70 1.47
C ASP A 106 -16.02 -10.38 2.21
N ILE A 107 -15.98 -9.29 2.99
CA ILE A 107 -14.85 -8.95 3.86
C ILE A 107 -14.65 -10.00 4.95
N GLN A 108 -15.71 -10.49 5.60
CA GLN A 108 -15.59 -11.53 6.63
C GLN A 108 -15.03 -12.84 6.05
N LYS A 109 -15.45 -13.23 4.84
CA LYS A 109 -14.89 -14.39 4.14
C LYS A 109 -13.42 -14.18 3.80
N LEU A 110 -13.05 -13.00 3.30
CA LEU A 110 -11.65 -12.66 3.03
C LEU A 110 -10.81 -12.71 4.31
N MET A 111 -11.30 -12.14 5.40
CA MET A 111 -10.62 -12.16 6.70
C MET A 111 -10.42 -13.59 7.20
N SER A 112 -11.44 -14.44 7.05
CA SER A 112 -11.36 -15.86 7.41
C SER A 112 -10.40 -16.65 6.52
N TRP A 113 -10.27 -16.28 5.24
CA TRP A 113 -9.33 -16.92 4.32
C TRP A 113 -7.88 -16.53 4.60
N LEU A 114 -7.65 -15.24 4.88
CA LEU A 114 -6.32 -14.71 5.22
C LEU A 114 -5.81 -15.25 6.56
N ASP A 115 -6.73 -15.47 7.51
CA ASP A 115 -6.47 -16.00 8.85
C ASP A 115 -5.30 -15.28 9.58
N TRP A 116 -5.18 -13.97 9.35
CA TRP A 116 -4.17 -13.17 10.02
C TRP A 116 -4.45 -13.08 11.51
N SER A 117 -3.39 -13.22 12.31
CA SER A 117 -3.46 -13.21 13.78
C SER A 117 -3.99 -11.90 14.36
N ILE A 118 -3.85 -10.79 13.64
CA ILE A 118 -4.21 -9.46 14.13
C ILE A 118 -4.91 -8.64 13.03
N TRP A 119 -6.06 -8.07 13.38
CA TRP A 119 -6.77 -7.08 12.58
C TRP A 119 -6.77 -5.73 13.30
N ILE A 120 -5.98 -4.80 12.80
CA ILE A 120 -5.79 -3.48 13.40
C ILE A 120 -7.03 -2.61 13.13
N LYS A 121 -7.59 -2.02 14.18
CA LYS A 121 -8.79 -1.16 14.12
C LYS A 121 -8.65 0.00 15.11
N CYS A 122 -9.27 1.14 14.78
CA CYS A 122 -9.39 2.25 15.69
C CYS A 122 -10.44 1.94 16.76
N ARG A 123 -10.14 2.27 18.01
CA ARG A 123 -11.06 2.16 19.15
C ARG A 123 -11.01 3.47 19.95
N PRO A 124 -12.11 4.24 20.05
CA PRO A 124 -13.43 3.99 19.43
C PRO A 124 -13.39 4.02 17.89
N ALA A 125 -14.48 3.60 17.25
CA ALA A 125 -14.63 3.77 15.81
C ALA A 125 -14.54 5.27 15.47
N CYS A 126 -13.92 5.58 14.34
CA CYS A 126 -13.74 6.97 13.90
C CYS A 126 -15.09 7.64 13.59
N GLY A 127 -15.14 8.96 13.76
CA GLY A 127 -16.34 9.75 13.49
C GLY A 127 -16.64 9.89 11.98
N PRO A 128 -17.75 10.56 11.63
CA PRO A 128 -18.00 10.96 10.25
C PRO A 128 -16.83 11.78 9.68
N GLU A 129 -16.51 11.59 8.39
CA GLU A 129 -15.36 12.21 7.70
C GLU A 129 -13.96 11.84 8.22
N GLU A 130 -13.88 10.88 9.14
CA GLU A 130 -12.61 10.32 9.62
C GLU A 130 -12.37 8.93 9.05
N MET A 131 -11.11 8.59 8.82
CA MET A 131 -10.68 7.23 8.46
C MET A 131 -9.66 6.70 9.45
N CYS A 132 -9.75 5.40 9.72
CA CYS A 132 -8.75 4.72 10.54
C CYS A 132 -7.48 4.51 9.72
N TYR A 133 -6.38 5.10 10.16
CA TYR A 133 -5.10 5.06 9.47
C TYR A 133 -4.01 4.51 10.37
N LEU A 134 -3.22 3.57 9.85
CA LEU A 134 -2.01 3.09 10.50
C LEU A 134 -0.82 3.79 9.84
N PRO A 135 -0.06 4.62 10.58
CA PRO A 135 1.10 5.30 10.01
C PRO A 135 2.15 4.29 9.54
N THR A 136 2.49 4.36 8.25
CA THR A 136 3.55 3.57 7.62
C THR A 136 4.80 4.44 7.40
N TRP A 137 5.96 3.92 7.80
CA TRP A 137 7.26 4.54 7.52
C TRP A 137 7.58 4.40 6.02
N PRO A 138 8.22 5.37 5.32
CA PRO A 138 8.73 6.68 5.73
C PRO A 138 7.90 7.86 5.16
N VAL A 139 6.57 7.84 5.24
CA VAL A 139 5.77 8.79 4.42
C VAL A 139 5.67 10.21 5.02
N ASN A 140 6.16 10.48 6.25
CA ASN A 140 6.10 11.80 6.89
C ASN A 140 7.39 12.25 7.61
N ASP A 141 8.52 11.56 7.39
CA ASP A 141 9.79 12.09 7.89
C ASP A 141 10.20 13.27 6.98
N PRO A 142 10.42 14.50 7.49
CA PRO A 142 11.06 15.52 6.69
C PRO A 142 12.36 14.93 6.17
N ARG A 143 12.41 14.62 4.86
CA ARG A 143 13.62 14.09 4.22
C ARG A 143 14.78 14.94 4.74
N PRO A 144 15.82 14.34 5.35
CA PRO A 144 17.02 15.09 5.66
C PRO A 144 17.40 15.79 4.37
N ARG A 145 17.40 17.13 4.38
CA ARG A 145 17.99 17.87 3.28
C ARG A 145 19.45 17.44 3.32
N HIS A 146 19.81 16.45 2.52
CA HIS A 146 21.21 16.12 2.33
C HIS A 146 21.87 17.45 1.98
N PRO A 147 22.89 17.90 2.73
CA PRO A 147 23.72 18.98 2.28
C PRO A 147 24.12 18.62 0.86
N ARG A 148 23.82 19.49 -0.12
CA ARG A 148 24.27 19.27 -1.49
C ARG A 148 25.76 18.99 -1.39
N LEU A 149 26.17 17.76 -1.75
CA LEU A 149 27.58 17.44 -1.87
C LEU A 149 28.19 18.50 -2.79
N PRO A 150 29.33 19.13 -2.41
CA PRO A 150 30.01 20.04 -3.30
C PRO A 150 30.28 19.32 -4.62
N LEU A 151 30.03 20.04 -5.72
CA LEU A 151 30.29 19.60 -7.08
C LEU A 151 31.69 18.98 -7.16
N TRP A 152 31.76 17.71 -7.58
CA TRP A 152 33.01 16.97 -7.72
C TRP A 152 33.90 17.66 -8.76
N ASP A 153 35.02 18.26 -8.33
CA ASP A 153 36.07 18.78 -9.22
C ASP A 153 37.04 17.62 -9.52
N PRO A 154 37.21 17.18 -10.78
CA PRO A 154 38.03 16.01 -11.13
C PRO A 154 39.55 16.21 -10.97
N ARG A 155 40.04 17.35 -10.44
CA ARG A 155 41.47 17.68 -10.48
C ARG A 155 42.31 17.33 -9.25
N ASN A 156 41.74 16.85 -8.16
CA ASN A 156 42.51 16.43 -6.97
C ASN A 156 42.28 14.95 -6.64
N THR A 157 42.95 14.09 -7.39
CA THR A 157 42.76 12.63 -7.39
C THR A 157 43.82 11.85 -6.62
N MET A 158 44.32 12.37 -5.49
CA MET A 158 45.26 11.59 -4.65
C MET A 158 44.97 11.50 -3.16
N ASP A 159 44.03 12.26 -2.58
CA ASP A 159 43.76 12.17 -1.13
C ASP A 159 42.48 11.39 -0.76
N ALA A 160 41.69 10.93 -1.73
CA ALA A 160 40.36 10.33 -1.48
C ALA A 160 40.31 8.79 -1.42
N LEU A 161 41.47 8.12 -1.41
CA LEU A 161 41.54 6.65 -1.37
C LEU A 161 41.76 6.06 0.04
N GLU A 162 42.06 6.87 1.06
CA GLU A 162 42.19 6.37 2.44
C GLU A 162 40.86 6.36 3.23
N GLU A 163 39.84 7.13 2.84
CA GLU A 163 38.64 7.32 3.67
C GLU A 163 37.49 6.35 3.34
N VAL A 164 37.57 5.60 2.23
CA VAL A 164 36.51 4.67 1.81
C VAL A 164 36.66 3.27 2.43
N ASP A 165 37.86 2.92 2.89
CA ASP A 165 38.17 1.56 3.38
C ASP A 165 37.71 1.32 4.83
N TYR A 166 37.41 2.38 5.59
CA TYR A 166 36.98 2.27 7.01
C TYR A 166 35.46 2.14 7.22
N LEU A 167 34.63 2.23 6.17
CA LEU A 167 33.17 2.19 6.29
C LEU A 167 32.54 0.83 5.97
N ALA A 168 33.30 -0.12 5.42
CA ALA A 168 32.77 -1.43 5.06
C ALA A 168 32.73 -2.44 6.22
N ASP A 169 33.43 -2.19 7.34
CA ASP A 169 33.72 -3.23 8.34
C ASP A 169 32.87 -3.18 9.64
N ARG A 170 31.66 -2.61 9.59
CA ARG A 170 30.74 -2.59 10.75
C ARG A 170 29.36 -3.20 10.51
N VAL A 171 29.30 -4.27 9.70
CA VAL A 171 28.18 -5.23 9.78
C VAL A 171 28.57 -6.35 10.75
N GLY A 172 28.67 -6.00 12.03
CA GLY A 172 28.94 -6.94 13.12
C GLY A 172 28.10 -6.55 14.34
N HIS A 173 27.33 -7.50 14.84
CA HIS A 173 26.46 -7.49 16.03
C HIS A 173 26.54 -6.27 16.98
N PRO A 174 25.41 -5.66 17.39
CA PRO A 174 25.44 -4.72 18.50
C PRO A 174 25.64 -5.48 19.81
N SER A 175 26.82 -5.31 20.43
CA SER A 175 27.03 -5.65 21.83
C SER A 175 26.34 -4.63 22.74
N GLU A 176 25.69 -5.14 23.78
CA GLU A 176 25.15 -4.35 24.88
C GLU A 176 26.28 -3.56 25.55
N GLY A 177 26.19 -2.23 25.54
CA GLY A 177 27.22 -1.39 26.15
C GLY A 177 27.06 0.08 25.81
N SER A 178 26.23 0.76 26.58
CA SER A 178 26.13 2.23 26.69
C SER A 178 27.50 2.93 26.61
N ALA A 179 27.73 3.74 25.55
CA ALA A 179 28.49 5.02 25.57
C ALA A 179 28.88 5.57 24.16
N ILE A 180 28.05 5.44 23.12
CA ILE A 180 28.27 6.16 21.83
C ILE A 180 26.97 6.81 21.35
N ALA A 181 26.27 7.50 22.26
CA ALA A 181 25.06 8.25 21.89
C ALA A 181 25.37 9.68 21.40
N ASP A 182 26.58 10.20 21.62
CA ASP A 182 26.85 11.64 21.47
C ASP A 182 27.61 12.05 20.19
N ALA A 183 28.00 11.11 19.33
CA ALA A 183 28.76 11.42 18.10
C ALA A 183 27.90 11.50 16.81
N PHE A 184 26.63 11.06 16.86
CA PHE A 184 25.69 11.11 15.72
C PHE A 184 24.42 11.86 16.10
N GLY A 185 24.54 13.17 16.32
CA GLY A 185 23.45 14.09 16.68
C GLY A 185 22.36 14.33 15.62
N PHE A 186 22.05 13.36 14.75
CA PHE A 186 21.05 13.52 13.68
C PHE A 186 19.99 12.41 13.58
N ILE A 187 20.03 11.39 14.44
CA ILE A 187 18.92 10.46 14.56
C ILE A 187 18.31 10.71 15.93
N GLY A 188 17.34 11.63 15.97
CA GLY A 188 16.43 11.70 17.10
C GLY A 188 15.93 10.27 17.36
N THR A 189 15.98 9.85 18.62
CA THR A 189 15.44 8.55 19.02
C THR A 189 14.08 8.38 18.36
N PRO A 190 13.83 7.28 17.61
CA PRO A 190 12.52 7.05 17.02
C PRO A 190 11.51 7.21 18.16
N THR A 191 10.64 8.20 18.04
CA THR A 191 9.62 8.46 19.05
C THR A 191 8.86 7.14 19.27
N GLU A 192 8.41 6.86 20.50
CA GLU A 192 7.65 5.63 20.85
C GLU A 192 6.53 5.31 19.84
N GLU A 193 6.00 6.35 19.17
CA GLU A 193 5.06 6.27 18.04
C GLU A 193 5.50 5.32 16.90
N TRP A 194 6.78 5.25 16.57
CA TRP A 194 7.29 4.41 15.48
C TRP A 194 7.73 3.02 15.94
N ARG A 195 8.00 2.82 17.23
CA ARG A 195 8.30 1.49 17.77
C ARG A 195 7.09 0.57 17.68
N LYS A 196 5.89 1.11 17.89
CA LYS A 196 4.64 0.37 17.80
C LYS A 196 3.50 1.28 17.31
N PRO A 197 3.42 1.52 15.98
CA PRO A 197 2.43 2.43 15.43
C PRO A 197 1.02 1.98 15.83
N GLN A 198 0.28 2.89 16.46
CA GLN A 198 -1.11 2.68 16.80
C GLN A 198 -2.00 3.26 15.70
N PRO A 199 -3.12 2.60 15.36
CA PRO A 199 -4.08 3.17 14.44
C PRO A 199 -4.69 4.44 15.04
N LYS A 200 -4.79 5.49 14.24
CA LYS A 200 -5.37 6.77 14.63
C LYS A 200 -6.47 7.17 13.65
N CYS A 201 -7.49 7.85 14.16
CA CYS A 201 -8.49 8.48 13.31
C CYS A 201 -7.87 9.75 12.73
N ILE A 202 -7.81 9.83 11.40
CA ILE A 202 -7.41 11.03 10.68
C ILE A 202 -8.60 11.56 9.90
N ARG A 203 -8.76 12.88 9.84
CA ARG A 203 -9.75 13.47 8.93
C ARG A 203 -9.29 13.28 7.49
N ARG A 204 -10.22 12.98 6.60
CA ARG A 204 -9.96 13.06 5.16
C ARG A 204 -9.71 14.52 4.82
N LEU A 205 -8.45 14.92 4.66
CA LEU A 205 -8.15 16.15 3.95
C LEU A 205 -8.67 15.93 2.52
N SER A 206 -9.60 16.77 2.07
CA SER A 206 -9.94 16.86 0.65
C SER A 206 -8.63 16.91 -0.15
N PRO A 207 -8.47 16.15 -1.25
CA PRO A 207 -7.25 16.24 -2.02
C PRO A 207 -7.01 17.69 -2.42
N TYR A 208 -5.74 18.10 -2.44
CA TYR A 208 -5.30 19.36 -3.04
C TYR A 208 -6.06 19.55 -4.35
N GLY A 209 -6.87 20.61 -4.44
CA GLY A 209 -7.50 20.98 -5.69
C GLY A 209 -6.40 21.22 -6.73
N PHE A 210 -6.38 20.38 -7.77
CA PHE A 210 -5.69 20.69 -9.01
C PHE A 210 -6.66 21.43 -9.92
#